data_AF-Q8MZ98-F1
#
_entry.id   AF-Q8MZ98-F1
#
_cell.length_a   1.000
_cell.length_b   1.000
_cell.length_c   1.000
_cell.angle_alpha   90.00
_cell.angle_beta   90.00
_cell.angle_gamma   90.00
#
_symmetry.space_group_name_H-M   'P 1'
#
loop_
_entity.id
_entity.type
_entity.pdbx_description
1 polymer ?
#
loop_
_entity_poly.entity_id
_entity_poly.type
_entity_poly.pdbx_seq_one_letter_code
_entity_poly.pdbx_strand_id
1 'polypeptide(L)'
;MWARFKNRFSLFYANLKSPTTRPVGQSVVFAKPTDLENIWKLCDFYMKHKLPRPGHLLGILSQRRLEEQPTSRSLCHQMAAFGDCLRHKCMYRHVMWRDEVLPPDHYPKNGLIRFLVLVCYSPAALAVRLSDQFPTAIRFLNFPMSDLGERVQRHYELEANRHMHPNPVPGEMAVVKNINRYERVHIVSVESNAMVLVQLLDTSTECFSYKTSQLYSCDKIFKVWPYMMIDDSSMDSLQTVVHCHRIHPEKRWI
;
A
#
# COMPACT_ATOMS: atom_id res chain seq x y z
N MET A 1 -0.66 28.10 -16.34
CA MET A 1 0.15 28.50 -15.16
C MET A 1 1.51 27.79 -15.10
N TRP A 2 1.62 26.48 -15.39
CA TRP A 2 2.89 25.73 -15.52
C TRP A 2 3.87 26.29 -16.56
N ALA A 3 3.35 26.80 -17.69
CA ALA A 3 4.15 27.46 -18.72
C ALA A 3 4.88 28.72 -18.22
N ARG A 4 4.28 29.49 -17.29
CA ARG A 4 4.93 30.68 -16.70
C ARG A 4 6.05 30.29 -15.74
N PHE A 5 5.87 29.22 -14.97
CA PHE A 5 6.92 28.67 -14.11
C PHE A 5 8.08 28.16 -14.99
N LYS A 6 7.81 27.29 -15.97
CA LYS A 6 8.83 26.84 -16.93
C LYS A 6 9.52 27.99 -17.67
N ASN A 7 8.79 29.02 -18.10
CA ASN A 7 9.39 30.18 -18.78
C ASN A 7 10.29 31.03 -17.88
N ARG A 8 10.03 31.09 -16.57
CA ARG A 8 10.94 31.75 -15.62
C ARG A 8 12.25 30.99 -15.44
N PHE A 9 12.23 29.66 -15.55
CA PHE A 9 13.42 28.81 -15.37
C PHE A 9 14.09 28.38 -16.68
N SER A 10 13.40 28.49 -17.83
CA SER A 10 13.95 28.15 -19.15
C SER A 10 15.03 29.12 -19.61
N LEU A 11 14.96 30.38 -19.14
CA LEU A 11 15.99 31.39 -19.38
C LEU A 11 17.36 31.00 -18.84
N PHE A 12 17.42 30.10 -17.84
CA PHE A 12 18.69 29.66 -17.24
C PHE A 12 19.25 28.38 -17.87
N TYR A 13 18.44 27.58 -18.56
CA TYR A 13 18.84 26.22 -18.98
C TYR A 13 19.52 26.14 -20.35
N ALA A 14 19.14 26.98 -21.31
CA ALA A 14 19.62 26.85 -22.70
C ALA A 14 20.61 27.95 -23.15
N ASN A 15 20.61 29.12 -22.50
CA ASN A 15 21.35 30.31 -22.99
C ASN A 15 22.52 30.75 -22.11
N LEU A 16 22.80 30.07 -21.00
CA LEU A 16 23.94 30.41 -20.15
C LEU A 16 25.19 29.59 -20.55
N LYS A 17 25.73 29.85 -21.73
CA LYS A 17 27.12 29.49 -22.04
C LYS A 17 28.03 30.56 -21.45
N SER A 18 28.19 30.56 -20.13
CA SER A 18 29.18 31.41 -19.48
C SER A 18 30.57 30.81 -19.66
N PRO A 19 31.55 31.52 -20.23
CA PRO A 19 32.95 31.09 -20.25
C PRO A 19 33.56 31.37 -18.88
N THR A 20 33.12 30.67 -17.84
CA THR A 20 33.67 30.83 -16.49
C THR A 20 33.86 29.49 -15.82
N THR A 21 35.09 29.24 -15.44
CA THR A 21 35.65 28.07 -14.74
C THR A 21 35.16 27.88 -13.29
N ARG A 22 34.00 28.45 -12.91
CA ARG A 22 33.37 28.23 -11.59
C ARG A 22 31.85 28.11 -11.73
N PRO A 23 31.25 26.99 -11.29
CA PRO A 23 29.81 26.76 -11.45
C PRO A 23 29.06 27.27 -10.22
N VAL A 24 28.65 28.54 -10.15
CA VAL A 24 27.78 28.95 -9.02
C VAL A 24 26.83 30.08 -9.37
N GLY A 25 25.83 29.80 -10.22
CA GLY A 25 24.61 30.60 -10.23
C GLY A 25 23.73 30.16 -9.06
N GLN A 26 23.56 31.00 -8.03
CA GLN A 26 22.62 30.75 -6.94
C GLN A 26 21.30 31.47 -7.24
N SER A 27 20.19 30.74 -7.13
CA SER A 27 18.84 31.28 -7.17
C SER A 27 18.18 31.05 -5.82
N VAL A 28 17.63 32.10 -5.22
CA VAL A 28 16.94 32.03 -3.93
C VAL A 28 15.43 32.10 -4.18
N VAL A 29 14.71 31.09 -3.72
CA VAL A 29 13.25 31.04 -3.79
C VAL A 29 12.69 31.26 -2.40
N PHE A 30 12.01 32.39 -2.20
CA PHE A 30 11.26 32.64 -0.96
C PHE A 30 9.93 31.90 -1.02
N ALA A 31 9.72 30.96 -0.10
CA ALA A 31 8.46 30.24 0.06
C ALA A 31 7.91 30.47 1.47
N LYS A 32 6.67 30.97 1.55
CA LYS A 32 5.94 31.04 2.83
C LYS A 32 5.30 29.66 3.10
N PRO A 33 5.24 29.17 4.34
CA PRO A 33 4.58 27.89 4.65
C PRO A 33 3.10 27.81 4.25
N THR A 34 2.46 28.95 4.01
CA THR A 34 1.08 29.05 3.52
C THR A 34 0.97 28.92 1.99
N ASP A 35 2.07 29.02 1.24
CA ASP A 35 2.09 28.97 -0.22
C ASP A 35 2.22 27.53 -0.75
N LEU A 36 1.27 26.69 -0.35
CA LEU A 36 1.29 25.24 -0.58
C LEU A 36 1.34 24.88 -2.06
N GLU A 37 0.66 25.65 -2.90
CA GLU A 37 0.59 25.45 -4.34
C GLU A 37 1.96 25.59 -5.01
N ASN A 38 2.74 26.61 -4.65
CA ASN A 38 4.07 26.83 -5.23
C ASN A 38 5.11 25.90 -4.59
N ILE A 39 4.99 25.63 -3.28
CA ILE A 39 5.83 24.64 -2.59
C ILE A 39 5.68 23.27 -3.27
N TRP A 40 4.45 22.85 -3.57
CA TRP A 40 4.19 21.60 -4.27
C TRP A 40 4.81 21.58 -5.68
N LYS A 41 4.61 22.63 -6.48
CA LYS A 41 5.21 22.73 -7.83
C LYS A 41 6.74 22.65 -7.80
N LEU A 42 7.36 23.25 -6.79
CA LEU A 42 8.80 23.20 -6.61
C LEU A 42 9.25 21.78 -6.25
N CYS A 43 8.57 21.11 -5.32
CA CYS A 43 8.87 19.72 -4.99
C CYS A 43 8.71 18.79 -6.20
N ASP A 44 7.62 18.95 -6.97
CA ASP A 44 7.35 18.20 -8.21
C ASP A 44 8.45 18.43 -9.26
N PHE A 45 8.92 19.67 -9.42
CA PHE A 45 10.06 19.99 -10.28
C PHE A 45 11.32 19.24 -9.85
N TYR A 46 11.70 19.32 -8.56
CA TYR A 46 12.89 18.64 -8.05
C TYR A 46 12.83 17.12 -8.33
N MET A 47 11.70 16.49 -8.05
CA MET A 47 11.51 15.05 -8.25
C MET A 47 11.56 14.67 -9.74
N LYS A 48 10.88 15.42 -10.63
CA LYS A 48 10.86 15.14 -12.08
C LYS A 48 12.23 15.28 -12.73
N HIS A 49 13.08 16.16 -12.19
CA HIS A 49 14.42 16.41 -12.69
C HIS A 49 15.51 15.61 -11.94
N LYS A 50 15.12 14.64 -11.09
CA LYS A 50 16.04 13.82 -10.29
C LYS A 50 17.01 14.64 -9.43
N LEU A 51 16.56 15.80 -8.96
CA LEU A 51 17.31 16.65 -8.04
C LEU A 51 17.18 16.15 -6.60
N PRO A 52 18.10 16.54 -5.69
CA PRO A 52 18.01 16.16 -4.28
C PRO A 52 16.66 16.53 -3.67
N ARG A 53 16.07 15.58 -2.95
CA ARG A 53 14.73 15.72 -2.39
C ARG A 53 14.65 16.91 -1.42
N PRO A 54 13.75 17.91 -1.63
CA PRO A 54 13.71 19.11 -0.80
C PRO A 54 12.98 18.84 0.54
N GLY A 55 13.68 18.25 1.50
CA GLY A 55 13.12 17.75 2.77
C GLY A 55 12.28 18.76 3.55
N HIS A 56 12.77 19.99 3.73
CA HIS A 56 12.04 21.05 4.45
C HIS A 56 10.69 21.40 3.80
N LEU A 57 10.67 21.58 2.48
CA LEU A 57 9.46 21.91 1.73
C LEU A 57 8.43 20.78 1.78
N LEU A 58 8.90 19.55 1.72
CA LEU A 58 8.07 18.35 1.89
C LEU A 58 7.54 18.22 3.32
N GLY A 59 8.34 18.66 4.31
CA GLY A 59 7.91 18.78 5.70
C GLY A 59 6.66 19.63 5.83
N ILE A 60 6.66 20.84 5.23
CA ILE A 60 5.51 21.75 5.22
C ILE A 60 4.27 21.08 4.60
N LEU A 61 4.43 20.43 3.43
CA LEU A 61 3.33 19.73 2.77
C LEU A 61 2.80 18.57 3.61
N SER A 62 3.68 17.81 4.28
CA SER A 62 3.29 16.69 5.13
C SER A 62 2.50 17.16 6.35
N GLN A 63 2.94 18.24 7.01
CA GLN A 63 2.26 18.78 8.18
C GLN A 63 0.84 19.25 7.84
N ARG A 64 0.67 19.95 6.71
CA ARG A 64 -0.65 20.38 6.26
C ARG A 64 -1.62 19.22 6.03
N ARG A 65 -1.14 18.10 5.48
CA ARG A 65 -1.99 16.91 5.30
C ARG A 65 -2.40 16.23 6.59
N LEU A 66 -1.59 16.35 7.65
CA LEU A 66 -1.96 15.86 8.97
C LEU A 66 -3.03 16.75 9.62
N GLU A 67 -3.03 18.04 9.29
CA GLU A 67 -4.05 19.01 9.74
C GLU A 67 -5.37 18.88 8.96
N GLU A 68 -5.31 18.44 7.70
CA GLU A 68 -6.49 18.16 6.88
C GLU A 68 -7.23 16.90 7.38
N GLN A 69 -8.53 17.03 7.65
CA GLN A 69 -9.34 15.87 8.04
C GLN A 69 -9.38 14.83 6.91
N PRO A 70 -9.26 13.53 7.24
CA PRO A 70 -9.31 12.47 6.25
C PRO A 70 -10.69 12.44 5.59
N THR A 71 -10.73 12.72 4.29
CA THR A 71 -11.97 12.64 3.49
C THR A 71 -12.29 11.22 3.03
N SER A 72 -11.31 10.33 3.02
CA SER A 72 -11.45 8.93 2.64
C SER A 72 -11.12 8.00 3.81
N ARG A 73 -11.79 6.83 3.85
CA ARG A 73 -11.45 5.75 4.79
C ARG A 73 -10.12 5.06 4.42
N SER A 74 -9.81 4.99 3.13
CA SER A 74 -8.65 4.24 2.63
C SER A 74 -7.34 5.01 2.81
N LEU A 75 -6.31 4.33 3.32
CA LEU A 75 -4.95 4.85 3.46
C LEU A 75 -4.32 5.13 2.08
N CYS A 76 -3.53 6.18 1.98
CA CYS A 76 -2.79 6.51 0.77
C CYS A 76 -1.69 5.47 0.50
N HIS A 77 -1.74 4.80 -0.66
CA HIS A 77 -0.74 3.81 -1.06
C HIS A 77 0.69 4.35 -1.09
N GLN A 78 0.91 5.62 -1.52
CA GLN A 78 2.25 6.20 -1.47
C GLN A 78 2.72 6.42 -0.02
N MET A 79 1.80 6.86 0.85
CA MET A 79 2.10 7.02 2.27
C MET A 79 2.45 5.69 2.91
N ALA A 80 1.67 4.64 2.63
CA ALA A 80 1.93 3.29 3.13
C ALA A 80 3.28 2.74 2.62
N ALA A 81 3.57 2.90 1.33
CA ALA A 81 4.76 2.33 0.72
C ALA A 81 6.07 3.08 0.99
N PHE A 82 6.00 4.41 1.15
CA PHE A 82 7.19 5.27 1.18
C PHE A 82 7.28 6.17 2.42
N GLY A 83 6.25 6.17 3.28
CA GLY A 83 6.18 7.06 4.44
C GLY A 83 5.85 8.52 4.10
N ASP A 84 5.56 8.83 2.84
CA ASP A 84 5.13 10.14 2.38
C ASP A 84 4.26 10.07 1.12
N CYS A 85 3.50 11.13 0.87
CA CYS A 85 2.77 11.27 -0.39
C CYS A 85 3.03 12.62 -1.02
N LEU A 86 3.39 12.59 -2.31
CA LEU A 86 3.76 13.78 -3.08
C LEU A 86 2.67 14.20 -4.08
N ARG A 87 1.52 13.52 -4.11
CA ARG A 87 0.41 13.86 -5.03
C ARG A 87 -0.22 15.19 -4.64
N HIS A 88 -0.29 16.15 -5.57
CA HIS A 88 -0.83 17.50 -5.30
C HIS A 88 -2.17 17.50 -4.56
N LYS A 89 -3.11 16.70 -5.08
CA LYS A 89 -4.47 16.54 -4.57
C LYS A 89 -4.71 15.08 -4.25
N CYS A 90 -4.19 14.63 -3.12
CA CYS A 90 -4.40 13.26 -2.69
C CYS A 90 -5.68 13.18 -1.86
N MET A 91 -6.66 12.41 -2.35
CA MET A 91 -7.96 12.25 -1.69
C MET A 91 -7.98 11.11 -0.65
N TYR A 92 -6.82 10.47 -0.43
CA TYR A 92 -6.68 9.35 0.49
C TYR A 92 -6.24 9.83 1.86
N ARG A 93 -6.52 9.02 2.88
CA ARG A 93 -6.07 9.27 4.25
C ARG A 93 -4.55 9.18 4.35
N HIS A 94 -3.93 10.07 5.12
CA HIS A 94 -2.48 10.12 5.35
C HIS A 94 -2.09 9.88 6.81
N VAL A 95 -3.03 9.38 7.60
CA VAL A 95 -2.87 9.07 9.02
C VAL A 95 -3.31 7.63 9.21
N MET A 96 -2.42 6.78 9.70
CA MET A 96 -2.80 5.43 10.15
C MET A 96 -3.52 5.55 11.50
N TRP A 97 -4.56 4.75 11.70
CA TRP A 97 -5.25 4.70 12.98
C TRP A 97 -4.55 3.73 13.95
N ARG A 98 -4.84 3.87 15.25
CA ARG A 98 -4.17 3.07 16.29
C ARG A 98 -4.41 1.57 16.12
N ASP A 99 -5.62 1.20 15.72
CA ASP A 99 -6.02 -0.17 15.45
C ASP A 99 -5.32 -0.77 14.22
N GLU A 100 -4.88 0.07 13.27
CA GLU A 100 -4.18 -0.39 12.06
C GLU A 100 -2.67 -0.62 12.28
N VAL A 101 -2.10 0.02 13.30
CA VAL A 101 -0.67 -0.13 13.63
C VAL A 101 -0.44 -1.22 14.69
N LEU A 102 -1.49 -1.69 15.35
CA LEU A 102 -1.37 -2.74 16.35
C LEU A 102 -1.44 -4.12 15.70
N PRO A 103 -0.52 -5.03 16.04
CA PRO A 103 -0.59 -6.40 15.57
C PRO A 103 -1.81 -7.09 16.21
N PRO A 104 -2.52 -7.94 15.47
CA PRO A 104 -3.50 -8.85 16.03
C PRO A 104 -2.94 -9.66 17.22
N ASP A 105 -3.79 -9.90 18.23
CA ASP A 105 -3.34 -10.53 19.48
C ASP A 105 -2.76 -11.94 19.33
N HIS A 106 -3.15 -12.64 18.28
CA HIS A 106 -2.68 -13.99 17.99
C HIS A 106 -1.29 -14.02 17.32
N TYR A 107 -0.71 -12.87 17.00
CA TYR A 107 0.64 -12.81 16.45
C TYR A 107 1.71 -12.98 17.52
N PRO A 108 2.84 -13.60 17.18
CA PRO A 108 3.96 -13.74 18.09
C PRO A 108 4.48 -12.36 18.50
N LYS A 109 4.34 -12.03 19.80
CA LYS A 109 4.78 -10.73 20.36
C LYS A 109 6.27 -10.68 20.69
N ASN A 110 6.93 -11.83 20.76
CA ASN A 110 8.34 -11.98 21.11
C ASN A 110 8.96 -13.18 20.39
N GLY A 111 10.29 -13.18 20.23
CA GLY A 111 11.06 -14.29 19.70
C GLY A 111 11.39 -14.20 18.21
N LEU A 112 12.02 -15.25 17.68
CA LEU A 112 12.33 -15.36 16.26
C LEU A 112 11.08 -15.79 15.50
N ILE A 113 10.72 -15.02 14.48
CA ILE A 113 9.63 -15.33 13.56
C ILE A 113 10.22 -15.83 12.24
N ARG A 114 9.69 -16.95 11.73
CA ARG A 114 9.98 -17.40 10.37
C ARG A 114 8.76 -17.10 9.53
N PHE A 115 8.96 -16.34 8.45
CA PHE A 115 7.89 -15.99 7.53
C PHE A 115 8.34 -16.18 6.08
N LEU A 116 7.35 -16.25 5.20
CA LEU A 116 7.51 -16.29 3.76
C LEU A 116 6.87 -15.04 3.16
N VAL A 117 7.63 -14.30 2.36
CA VAL A 117 7.09 -13.19 1.58
C VAL A 117 6.31 -13.76 0.40
N LEU A 118 5.00 -13.47 0.36
CA LEU A 118 4.12 -13.90 -0.72
C LEU A 118 4.06 -12.85 -1.82
N VAL A 119 3.93 -11.58 -1.44
CA VAL A 119 3.90 -10.43 -2.36
C VAL A 119 4.70 -9.27 -1.76
N CYS A 120 5.46 -8.58 -2.61
CA CYS A 120 6.16 -7.35 -2.28
C CYS A 120 5.60 -6.21 -3.12
N TYR A 121 4.86 -5.30 -2.49
CA TYR A 121 4.34 -4.08 -3.13
C TYR A 121 5.38 -2.96 -3.07
N SER A 122 6.06 -2.88 -1.93
CA SER A 122 7.17 -1.98 -1.67
C SER A 122 8.01 -2.51 -0.50
N PRO A 123 9.19 -1.95 -0.25
CA PRO A 123 9.98 -2.31 0.93
C PRO A 123 9.29 -2.09 2.28
N ALA A 124 8.22 -1.29 2.34
CA ALA A 124 7.43 -1.03 3.55
C ALA A 124 6.01 -1.64 3.49
N ALA A 125 5.71 -2.44 2.47
CA ALA A 125 4.41 -3.07 2.28
C ALA A 125 4.59 -4.46 1.67
N LEU A 126 4.65 -5.45 2.54
CA LEU A 126 4.76 -6.86 2.18
C LEU A 126 3.51 -7.61 2.64
N ALA A 127 3.07 -8.57 1.84
CA ALA A 127 2.14 -9.60 2.29
C ALA A 127 2.97 -10.83 2.66
N VAL A 128 2.92 -11.22 3.93
CA VAL A 128 3.73 -12.32 4.45
C VAL A 128 2.85 -13.39 5.10
N ARG A 129 3.39 -14.60 5.17
CA ARG A 129 2.76 -15.74 5.87
C ARG A 129 3.73 -16.29 6.90
N LEU A 130 3.27 -16.52 8.13
CA LEU A 130 4.07 -17.15 9.18
C LEU A 130 4.33 -18.61 8.82
N SER A 131 5.58 -18.96 8.57
CA SER A 131 5.99 -20.29 8.10
C SER A 131 5.76 -21.38 9.15
N ASP A 132 5.89 -21.03 10.43
CA ASP A 132 5.74 -22.01 11.52
C ASP A 132 4.27 -22.31 11.83
N GLN A 133 3.35 -21.35 11.59
CA GLN A 133 1.91 -21.55 11.76
C GLN A 133 1.23 -22.06 10.49
N PHE A 134 1.67 -21.58 9.32
CA PHE A 134 1.10 -21.87 8.02
C PHE A 134 2.19 -22.30 7.04
N PRO A 135 2.76 -23.52 7.22
CA PRO A 135 3.83 -24.01 6.38
C PRO A 135 3.38 -24.14 4.92
N THR A 136 4.36 -24.09 4.01
CA THR A 136 4.10 -24.37 2.59
C THR A 136 3.89 -25.87 2.42
N ALA A 137 2.68 -26.27 2.04
CA ALA A 137 2.35 -27.66 1.74
C ALA A 137 2.77 -28.02 0.31
N ILE A 138 2.47 -27.15 -0.66
CA ILE A 138 2.73 -27.38 -2.08
C ILE A 138 3.10 -26.09 -2.81
N ARG A 139 3.78 -26.21 -3.95
CA ARG A 139 3.94 -25.12 -4.92
C ARG A 139 3.05 -25.37 -6.13
N PHE A 140 2.02 -24.56 -6.30
CA PHE A 140 1.09 -24.63 -7.43
C PHE A 140 1.35 -23.46 -8.38
N LEU A 141 1.67 -23.74 -9.65
CA LEU A 141 2.10 -22.72 -10.62
C LEU A 141 3.22 -21.82 -10.07
N ASN A 142 4.21 -22.42 -9.42
CA ASN A 142 5.31 -21.76 -8.70
C ASN A 142 4.90 -20.90 -7.48
N PHE A 143 3.61 -20.84 -7.13
CA PHE A 143 3.11 -20.12 -5.97
C PHE A 143 3.06 -21.03 -4.72
N PRO A 144 3.61 -20.61 -3.57
CA PRO A 144 3.64 -21.41 -2.35
C PRO A 144 2.27 -21.41 -1.63
N MET A 145 1.57 -22.54 -1.66
CA MET A 145 0.29 -22.73 -0.97
C MET A 145 0.48 -23.40 0.39
N SER A 146 -0.34 -23.01 1.37
CA SER A 146 -0.54 -23.77 2.60
C SER A 146 -1.50 -24.94 2.37
N ASP A 147 -1.66 -25.82 3.37
CA ASP A 147 -2.65 -26.90 3.34
C ASP A 147 -4.07 -26.38 3.05
N LEU A 148 -4.47 -25.27 3.68
CA LEU A 148 -5.77 -24.66 3.43
C LEU A 148 -5.89 -24.15 1.99
N GLY A 149 -4.86 -23.48 1.46
CA GLY A 149 -4.86 -23.01 0.07
C GLY A 149 -5.00 -24.16 -0.92
N GLU A 150 -4.30 -25.28 -0.68
CA GLU A 150 -4.40 -26.50 -1.48
C GLU A 150 -5.81 -27.12 -1.41
N ARG A 151 -6.41 -27.17 -0.22
CA ARG A 151 -7.77 -27.70 -0.02
C ARG A 151 -8.83 -26.84 -0.67
N VAL A 152 -8.72 -25.52 -0.58
CA VAL A 152 -9.58 -24.57 -1.29
C VAL A 152 -9.43 -24.75 -2.80
N GLN A 153 -8.19 -24.78 -3.31
CA GLN A 153 -7.93 -25.02 -4.73
C GLN A 153 -8.61 -26.31 -5.20
N ARG A 154 -8.34 -27.44 -4.55
CA ARG A 154 -8.91 -28.75 -4.93
C ARG A 154 -10.44 -28.75 -4.90
N HIS A 155 -11.04 -28.14 -3.88
CA HIS A 155 -12.49 -28.12 -3.73
C HIS A 155 -13.17 -27.34 -4.86
N TYR A 156 -12.69 -26.13 -5.17
CA TYR A 156 -13.31 -25.28 -6.21
C TYR A 156 -12.85 -25.61 -7.63
N GLU A 157 -11.85 -26.47 -7.82
CA GLU A 157 -11.60 -27.04 -9.15
C GLU A 157 -12.76 -27.90 -9.63
N LEU A 158 -13.56 -28.47 -8.73
CA LEU A 158 -14.78 -29.19 -9.08
C LEU A 158 -15.92 -28.19 -9.38
N GLU A 159 -16.45 -28.23 -10.61
CA GLU A 159 -17.52 -27.31 -11.04
C GLU A 159 -18.78 -27.41 -10.18
N ALA A 160 -19.11 -28.60 -9.68
CA ALA A 160 -20.23 -28.84 -8.78
C ALA A 160 -20.15 -28.03 -7.46
N ASN A 161 -18.96 -27.56 -7.08
CA ASN A 161 -18.76 -26.75 -5.88
C ASN A 161 -18.77 -25.24 -6.16
N ARG A 162 -18.79 -24.82 -7.44
CA ARG A 162 -18.72 -23.42 -7.86
C ARG A 162 -20.09 -22.74 -7.84
N HIS A 163 -20.69 -22.67 -6.67
CA HIS A 163 -21.95 -21.98 -6.46
C HIS A 163 -21.73 -20.47 -6.45
N MET A 164 -22.29 -19.75 -7.43
CA MET A 164 -22.22 -18.29 -7.47
C MET A 164 -22.76 -17.68 -6.17
N HIS A 165 -22.14 -16.59 -5.73
CA HIS A 165 -22.58 -15.87 -4.54
C HIS A 165 -23.92 -15.16 -4.82
N PRO A 166 -25.01 -15.48 -4.09
CA PRO A 166 -26.36 -15.05 -4.48
C PRO A 166 -26.58 -13.55 -4.26
N ASN A 167 -26.03 -12.99 -3.18
CA ASN A 167 -26.13 -11.58 -2.86
C ASN A 167 -24.90 -11.14 -2.04
N PRO A 168 -23.80 -10.72 -2.69
CA PRO A 168 -22.60 -10.27 -1.98
C PRO A 168 -22.90 -9.07 -1.09
N VAL A 169 -22.47 -9.11 0.18
CA VAL A 169 -22.58 -7.97 1.10
C VAL A 169 -21.24 -7.69 1.77
N PRO A 170 -20.93 -6.41 2.10
CA PRO A 170 -19.70 -6.08 2.82
C PRO A 170 -19.60 -6.82 4.16
N GLY A 171 -18.41 -7.33 4.47
CA GLY A 171 -18.17 -8.13 5.68
C GLY A 171 -18.21 -9.65 5.45
N GLU A 172 -18.78 -10.11 4.34
CA GLU A 172 -18.89 -11.54 4.08
C GLU A 172 -17.65 -12.14 3.41
N MET A 173 -17.41 -13.42 3.70
CA MET A 173 -16.36 -14.21 3.05
C MET A 173 -16.90 -14.92 1.82
N ALA A 174 -16.18 -14.78 0.70
CA ALA A 174 -16.45 -15.43 -0.58
C ALA A 174 -15.18 -16.11 -1.12
N VAL A 175 -15.27 -16.72 -2.30
CA VAL A 175 -14.13 -17.27 -3.04
C VAL A 175 -14.11 -16.70 -4.45
N VAL A 176 -12.94 -16.34 -4.96
CA VAL A 176 -12.74 -15.88 -6.34
C VAL A 176 -11.68 -16.72 -7.04
N LYS A 177 -11.74 -16.80 -8.37
CA LYS A 177 -10.65 -17.34 -9.18
C LYS A 177 -9.71 -16.20 -9.57
N ASN A 178 -8.55 -16.14 -8.94
CA ASN A 178 -7.50 -15.15 -9.17
C ASN A 178 -6.25 -15.80 -9.79
N ILE A 179 -5.88 -15.40 -11.01
CA ILE A 179 -4.72 -15.93 -11.76
C ILE A 179 -4.64 -17.47 -11.67
N ASN A 180 -5.74 -18.13 -12.03
CA ASN A 180 -5.91 -19.59 -11.99
C ASN A 180 -5.90 -20.26 -10.61
N ARG A 181 -5.95 -19.49 -9.52
CA ARG A 181 -6.08 -20.01 -8.15
C ARG A 181 -7.42 -19.63 -7.54
N TYR A 182 -8.00 -20.51 -6.75
CA TYR A 182 -9.16 -20.18 -5.94
C TYR A 182 -8.69 -19.66 -4.58
N GLU A 183 -9.12 -18.45 -4.25
CA GLU A 183 -8.66 -17.75 -3.05
C GLU A 183 -9.85 -17.27 -2.23
N ARG A 184 -9.76 -17.42 -0.91
CA ARG A 184 -10.73 -16.83 0.02
C ARG A 184 -10.56 -15.32 0.01
N VAL A 185 -11.68 -14.63 -0.02
CA VAL A 185 -11.74 -13.18 0.01
C VAL A 185 -12.74 -12.68 1.03
N HIS A 186 -12.50 -11.46 1.51
CA HIS A 186 -13.47 -10.69 2.28
C HIS A 186 -14.06 -9.59 1.39
N ILE A 187 -15.39 -9.47 1.37
CA ILE A 187 -16.07 -8.43 0.60
C ILE A 187 -15.93 -7.10 1.36
N VAL A 188 -15.27 -6.13 0.74
CA VAL A 188 -15.01 -4.81 1.32
C VAL A 188 -16.16 -3.85 1.00
N SER A 189 -16.61 -3.84 -0.26
CA SER A 189 -17.74 -3.03 -0.70
C SER A 189 -18.42 -3.63 -1.93
N VAL A 190 -19.68 -3.29 -2.12
CA VAL A 190 -20.47 -3.60 -3.32
C VAL A 190 -20.71 -2.29 -4.05
N GLU A 191 -20.28 -2.23 -5.31
CA GLU A 191 -20.39 -1.04 -6.15
C GLU A 191 -21.62 -1.14 -7.06
N SER A 192 -22.14 0.00 -7.51
CA SER A 192 -23.41 0.11 -8.25
C SER A 192 -23.45 -0.62 -9.60
N ASN A 193 -22.30 -1.06 -10.13
CA ASN A 193 -22.17 -1.63 -11.48
C ASN A 193 -21.99 -3.16 -11.47
N ALA A 194 -22.57 -3.87 -10.49
CA ALA A 194 -22.33 -5.31 -10.29
C ALA A 194 -20.84 -5.66 -10.12
N MET A 195 -20.08 -4.69 -9.62
CA MET A 195 -18.68 -4.86 -9.23
C MET A 195 -18.62 -4.95 -7.72
N VAL A 196 -17.70 -5.75 -7.22
CA VAL A 196 -17.44 -5.92 -5.80
C VAL A 196 -15.96 -5.75 -5.57
N LEU A 197 -15.65 -4.95 -4.56
CA LEU A 197 -14.29 -4.79 -4.09
C LEU A 197 -14.05 -5.84 -3.01
N VAL A 198 -13.03 -6.68 -3.20
CA VAL A 198 -12.71 -7.78 -2.29
C VAL A 198 -11.25 -7.72 -1.88
N GLN A 199 -10.94 -8.13 -0.66
CA GLN A 199 -9.57 -8.27 -0.17
C GLN A 199 -9.22 -9.76 -0.09
N LEU A 200 -8.05 -10.14 -0.60
CA LEU A 200 -7.56 -11.52 -0.48
C LEU A 200 -7.19 -11.81 0.98
N LEU A 201 -7.54 -12.98 1.48
CA LEU A 201 -7.34 -13.31 2.91
C LEU A 201 -6.04 -14.04 3.20
N ASP A 202 -5.48 -14.68 2.17
CA ASP A 202 -4.42 -15.68 2.35
C ASP A 202 -3.13 -15.36 1.60
N THR A 203 -3.15 -14.37 0.70
CA THR A 203 -2.05 -14.13 -0.25
C THR A 203 -1.69 -12.67 -0.48
N SER A 204 -2.54 -11.72 -0.11
CA SER A 204 -2.35 -10.31 -0.46
C SER A 204 -3.19 -9.39 0.43
N THR A 205 -2.63 -8.23 0.79
CA THR A 205 -3.34 -7.17 1.53
C THR A 205 -4.17 -6.25 0.64
N GLU A 206 -3.99 -6.32 -0.67
CA GLU A 206 -4.64 -5.42 -1.63
C GLU A 206 -6.11 -5.79 -1.88
N CYS A 207 -6.86 -4.77 -2.27
CA CYS A 207 -8.25 -4.92 -2.70
C CYS A 207 -8.30 -5.01 -4.23
N PHE A 208 -9.10 -5.95 -4.72
CA PHE A 208 -9.29 -6.23 -6.14
C PHE A 208 -10.76 -6.08 -6.49
N SER A 209 -11.03 -5.55 -7.69
CA SER A 209 -12.40 -5.40 -8.18
C SER A 209 -12.76 -6.59 -9.08
N TYR A 210 -13.84 -7.28 -8.75
CA TYR A 210 -14.39 -8.41 -9.52
C TYR A 210 -15.85 -8.16 -9.87
N LYS A 211 -16.33 -8.82 -10.91
CA LYS A 211 -17.78 -8.89 -11.16
C LYS A 211 -18.43 -9.80 -10.11
N THR A 212 -19.65 -9.50 -9.70
CA THR A 212 -20.44 -10.38 -8.81
C THR A 212 -20.54 -11.81 -9.36
N SER A 213 -20.57 -11.97 -10.69
CA SER A 213 -20.60 -13.27 -11.37
C SER A 213 -19.32 -14.11 -11.21
N GLN A 214 -18.23 -13.52 -10.72
CA GLN A 214 -16.94 -14.18 -10.49
C GLN A 214 -16.74 -14.57 -9.02
N LEU A 215 -17.71 -14.26 -8.15
CA LEU A 215 -17.70 -14.64 -6.75
C LEU A 215 -18.47 -15.94 -6.55
N TYR A 216 -17.84 -16.86 -5.82
CA TYR A 216 -18.44 -18.08 -5.34
C TYR A 216 -18.73 -17.97 -3.84
N SER A 217 -19.80 -18.62 -3.41
CA SER A 217 -20.12 -18.78 -1.99
C SER A 217 -19.02 -19.57 -1.30
N CYS A 218 -18.44 -19.03 -0.23
CA CYS A 218 -17.44 -19.75 0.55
C CYS A 218 -18.09 -20.87 1.38
N ASP A 219 -17.73 -22.12 1.13
CA ASP A 219 -18.16 -23.27 1.92
C ASP A 219 -17.80 -23.09 3.42
N LYS A 220 -18.72 -23.50 4.29
CA LYS A 220 -18.62 -23.38 5.74
C LYS A 220 -17.32 -23.98 6.29
N ILE A 221 -16.84 -25.07 5.69
CA ILE A 221 -15.60 -25.73 6.12
C ILE A 221 -14.37 -24.83 6.01
N PHE A 222 -14.39 -23.82 5.14
CA PHE A 222 -13.27 -22.90 4.92
C PHE A 222 -13.43 -21.56 5.64
N LYS A 223 -14.64 -21.24 6.12
CA LYS A 223 -14.92 -20.01 6.90
C LYS A 223 -14.39 -20.07 8.32
N VAL A 224 -14.25 -21.26 8.90
CA VAL A 224 -13.77 -21.48 10.28
C VAL A 224 -12.28 -21.19 10.42
N TRP A 225 -11.53 -21.20 9.32
CA TRP A 225 -10.08 -21.04 9.36
C TRP A 225 -9.68 -19.56 9.46
N PRO A 226 -8.67 -19.22 10.28
CA PRO A 226 -8.18 -17.85 10.40
C PRO A 226 -7.59 -17.35 9.08
N TYR A 227 -7.42 -16.04 8.96
CA TYR A 227 -6.70 -15.43 7.85
C TYR A 227 -5.22 -15.80 7.96
N MET A 228 -4.63 -16.27 6.85
CA MET A 228 -3.25 -16.79 6.88
C MET A 228 -2.21 -15.74 6.53
N MET A 229 -2.63 -14.61 5.96
CA MET A 229 -1.76 -13.52 5.53
C MET A 229 -1.73 -12.41 6.57
N ILE A 230 -0.54 -11.84 6.71
CA ILE A 230 -0.21 -10.71 7.59
C ILE A 230 0.25 -9.54 6.73
N ASP A 231 -0.27 -8.34 7.03
CA ASP A 231 0.29 -7.09 6.52
C ASP A 231 1.55 -6.73 7.32
N ASP A 232 2.67 -6.48 6.65
CA ASP A 232 3.94 -6.10 7.27
C ASP A 232 3.86 -4.81 8.09
N SER A 233 2.92 -3.92 7.77
CA SER A 233 2.63 -2.73 8.58
C SER A 233 2.21 -3.07 10.03
N SER A 234 1.65 -4.27 10.23
CA SER A 234 1.34 -4.85 11.54
C SER A 234 2.48 -5.70 12.14
N MET A 235 3.55 -5.96 11.39
CA MET A 235 4.77 -6.61 11.88
C MET A 235 5.83 -5.59 12.35
N ASP A 236 5.81 -4.37 11.82
CA ASP A 236 6.65 -3.25 12.27
C ASP A 236 6.40 -2.90 13.76
N SER A 237 5.22 -3.21 14.29
CA SER A 237 4.88 -3.10 15.71
C SER A 237 5.32 -4.31 16.55
N LEU A 238 5.81 -5.38 15.91
CA LEU A 238 6.32 -6.60 16.55
C LEU A 238 7.84 -6.71 16.57
N GLN A 239 8.58 -5.94 15.78
CA GLN A 239 10.04 -5.97 15.79
C GLN A 239 10.69 -4.60 15.68
N THR A 240 11.33 -4.22 16.79
CA THR A 240 12.50 -3.33 16.88
C THR A 240 13.69 -3.75 15.96
N VAL A 241 13.54 -4.69 15.01
CA VAL A 241 14.65 -5.28 14.26
C VAL A 241 14.25 -5.69 12.83
N VAL A 242 13.81 -4.74 12.00
CA VAL A 242 14.24 -4.74 10.59
C VAL A 242 15.07 -3.49 10.42
N HIS A 243 16.39 -3.64 10.60
CA HIS A 243 17.36 -2.58 10.40
C HIS A 243 17.51 -2.28 8.90
N CYS A 244 16.47 -1.74 8.28
CA CYS A 244 16.60 -0.98 7.06
C CYS A 244 16.98 0.43 7.52
N HIS A 245 18.24 0.85 7.27
CA HIS A 245 18.77 2.15 7.67
C HIS A 245 17.78 3.29 7.35
N ARG A 246 17.00 3.70 8.37
CA ARG A 246 16.27 4.96 8.40
C ARG A 246 17.31 6.05 8.62
N ILE A 247 17.56 6.82 7.56
CA ILE A 247 18.21 8.12 7.71
C ILE A 247 17.15 9.09 8.26
N HIS A 248 17.40 9.49 9.50
CA HIS A 248 16.81 10.54 10.35
C HIS A 248 15.57 10.22 11.24
N PRO A 249 15.71 10.47 12.57
CA PRO A 249 14.65 10.35 13.57
C PRO A 249 13.85 11.66 13.70
N GLU A 250 12.81 11.63 14.52
CA GLU A 250 11.91 12.74 14.92
C GLU A 250 10.63 12.91 14.08
N LYS A 251 9.63 12.04 14.31
CA LYS A 251 8.22 12.47 14.31
C LYS A 251 7.47 11.79 15.45
N ARG A 252 6.85 12.63 16.30
CA ARG A 252 6.01 12.27 17.45
C ARG A 252 4.75 11.53 16.99
N TRP A 253 4.43 10.47 17.70
CA TRP A 253 3.13 9.78 17.66
C TRP A 253 2.13 10.57 18.52
N ILE A 254 0.90 10.75 18.02
CA ILE A 254 -0.26 11.27 18.77
C ILE A 254 -1.29 10.14 18.84
#